data_AF-A0AAY4DXN0-F1
#
_entry.id   AF-A0AAY4DXN0-F1
#
_cell.length_a   1.000
_cell.length_b   1.000
_cell.length_c   1.000
_cell.angle_alpha   90.00
_cell.angle_beta   90.00
_cell.angle_gamma   90.00
#
_symmetry.space_group_name_H-M   'P 1'
#
loop_
_entity.id
_entity.type
_entity.pdbx_description
1 polymer ?
#
loop_
_entity_poly.entity_id
_entity_poly.type
_entity_poly.pdbx_seq_one_letter_code
_entity_poly.pdbx_strand_id
1 'polypeptide(L)'
;MTVKSTAQRGLNTRTRPLHNEERVCITGLCLTVPEEKCPLLTWLQVFTSLFLSQPQLPQKVHLNTCIVKIMLILVISHRHHYILLLLKKYYRDLIKCRRCKSSDVGFFSILRSPSKNRKLDFPQSATDAAAERGFDLQGCVFEASSEQLRLPRIVRVGLIQNKIVLPTDAPVLDQIAALHKRVGEIVEVAAMCGVNIVCFQEAWTMPFAFCTRERQPWTEFAESAEDGFTTRFCQELAKKYNMVVVSPILERDEIHGGTLWNTAVVVSNSGKVLGKTRKNHIPRVGDFNESTYYMEGNTGHRVFQTQFGKIAVNICYGRHHPLNWFMYSMNGAEIIFNPSATVGELSEPMWPIEARNAAIANHCFTCAINRVGTEHFKNEFTSGDGRKAHHEFGHFYGSSYVAAPDGSRSPGLSRIRDGLLIAELDLNLTRQIGDQWNFKMTGRYEMYGEELTKAVQNDFKPNIIKE
;
A
#
# COMPACT_ATOMS: atom_id res chain seq x y z
N MET A 1 -21.89 40.48 -52.86
CA MET A 1 -21.41 41.88 -52.87
C MET A 1 -20.35 42.01 -51.79
N THR A 2 -19.07 41.92 -52.22
CA THR A 2 -18.12 43.06 -52.30
C THR A 2 -17.52 43.31 -50.90
N VAL A 3 -16.38 42.69 -50.53
CA VAL A 3 -14.98 42.92 -50.96
C VAL A 3 -14.54 44.38 -50.76
N LYS A 4 -13.50 44.57 -49.94
CA LYS A 4 -12.18 45.22 -50.21
C LYS A 4 -11.54 45.59 -48.86
N SER A 5 -10.43 44.99 -48.44
CA SER A 5 -9.03 45.17 -48.93
C SER A 5 -8.59 46.63 -48.79
N THR A 6 -7.45 46.94 -48.18
CA THR A 6 -6.11 46.84 -48.78
C THR A 6 -5.04 46.96 -47.67
N ALA A 7 -4.04 46.08 -47.58
CA ALA A 7 -2.84 45.92 -48.42
C ALA A 7 -1.61 46.59 -47.77
N GLN A 8 -0.64 45.78 -47.35
CA GLN A 8 0.61 45.46 -48.04
C GLN A 8 1.69 46.55 -47.94
N ARG A 9 2.85 46.16 -47.42
CA ARG A 9 4.12 46.29 -48.14
C ARG A 9 5.00 45.10 -47.79
N GLY A 10 5.33 44.32 -48.82
CA GLY A 10 6.36 43.30 -48.76
C GLY A 10 7.70 43.83 -49.26
N LEU A 11 8.75 43.01 -49.09
CA LEU A 11 9.81 42.82 -50.07
C LEU A 11 10.58 41.53 -49.75
N ASN A 12 10.59 40.64 -50.73
CA ASN A 12 11.44 39.45 -50.84
C ASN A 12 12.92 39.86 -50.98
N THR A 13 13.86 39.06 -50.46
CA THR A 13 14.68 38.11 -51.26
C THR A 13 15.82 37.45 -50.45
N ARG A 14 15.85 36.10 -50.53
CA ARG A 14 17.00 35.17 -50.72
C ARG A 14 18.09 34.93 -49.63
N THR A 15 18.06 33.67 -49.16
CA THR A 15 19.15 32.67 -48.97
C THR A 15 20.27 32.87 -47.92
N ARG A 16 20.16 32.06 -46.84
CA ARG A 16 21.11 31.39 -45.88
C ARG A 16 22.64 31.64 -45.99
N PRO A 17 23.44 31.29 -44.95
CA PRO A 17 23.16 31.17 -43.49
C PRO A 17 24.23 31.92 -42.64
N LEU A 18 24.00 32.21 -41.35
CA LEU A 18 25.05 32.44 -40.33
C LEU A 18 24.44 32.42 -38.92
N HIS A 19 25.19 31.87 -37.97
CA HIS A 19 24.85 31.40 -36.62
C HIS A 19 24.00 32.33 -35.72
N ASN A 20 23.16 31.72 -34.88
CA ASN A 20 22.42 32.35 -33.78
C ASN A 20 23.33 32.43 -32.55
N GLU A 21 23.47 33.62 -31.94
CA GLU A 21 23.97 33.77 -30.57
C GLU A 21 22.86 34.41 -29.70
N GLU A 22 22.39 33.71 -28.66
CA GLU A 22 21.50 34.28 -27.64
C GLU A 22 22.29 34.94 -26.50
N ARG A 23 21.90 36.16 -26.10
CA ARG A 23 22.43 36.85 -24.91
C ARG A 23 21.46 36.71 -23.75
N VAL A 24 21.96 36.30 -22.57
CA VAL A 24 21.20 36.26 -21.31
C VAL A 24 21.83 37.22 -20.31
N CYS A 25 21.02 38.11 -19.71
CA CYS A 25 21.46 39.06 -18.68
C CYS A 25 20.86 38.70 -17.32
N ILE A 26 21.73 38.55 -16.30
CA ILE A 26 21.34 38.53 -14.89
C ILE A 26 22.35 39.38 -14.11
N THR A 27 21.83 40.35 -13.34
CA THR A 27 22.57 41.21 -12.38
C THR A 27 23.88 41.81 -12.91
N GLY A 28 23.80 42.65 -13.94
CA GLY A 28 24.85 43.64 -14.23
C GLY A 28 26.16 43.14 -14.87
N LEU A 29 26.30 41.85 -15.21
CA LEU A 29 27.40 41.38 -16.05
C LEU A 29 26.88 40.82 -17.38
N CYS A 30 27.39 41.34 -18.49
CA CYS A 30 27.21 40.76 -19.83
C CYS A 30 28.38 39.82 -20.13
N LEU A 31 28.08 38.55 -20.44
CA LEU A 31 29.05 37.60 -20.96
C LEU A 31 28.54 37.00 -22.27
N THR A 32 29.39 37.00 -23.29
CA THR A 32 29.17 36.35 -24.60
C THR A 32 29.74 34.95 -24.58
N VAL A 33 28.99 33.96 -25.10
CA VAL A 33 29.40 32.55 -25.14
C VAL A 33 29.29 32.04 -26.59
N PRO A 34 30.32 31.40 -27.18
CA PRO A 34 30.24 30.84 -28.52
C PRO A 34 29.50 29.49 -28.52
N GLU A 35 28.66 29.25 -29.54
CA GLU A 35 28.02 27.96 -29.83
C GLU A 35 29.06 26.90 -30.22
N GLU A 36 29.65 26.19 -29.24
CA GLU A 36 30.15 24.80 -29.39
C GLU A 36 30.81 24.36 -28.07
N LYS A 37 30.01 23.93 -27.08
CA LYS A 37 30.38 22.95 -26.03
C LYS A 37 29.19 22.62 -25.12
N CYS A 38 29.16 21.34 -24.71
CA CYS A 38 28.13 20.65 -23.94
C CYS A 38 27.57 21.44 -22.72
N PRO A 39 26.23 21.53 -22.53
CA PRO A 39 25.61 22.35 -21.47
C PRO A 39 26.03 21.97 -20.04
N LEU A 40 26.49 20.74 -19.78
CA LEU A 40 26.84 20.29 -18.43
C LEU A 40 28.11 20.95 -17.83
N LEU A 41 29.08 21.33 -18.67
CA LEU A 41 30.34 21.93 -18.21
C LEU A 41 30.17 23.39 -17.80
N THR A 42 29.25 24.11 -18.45
CA THR A 42 28.93 25.50 -18.16
C THR A 42 28.20 25.65 -16.82
N TRP A 43 27.33 24.68 -16.48
CA TRP A 43 26.67 24.61 -15.17
C TRP A 43 27.65 24.33 -14.02
N LEU A 44 28.69 23.52 -14.26
CA LEU A 44 29.71 23.21 -13.26
C LEU A 44 30.57 24.45 -12.93
N GLN A 45 30.94 25.28 -13.91
CA GLN A 45 31.74 26.49 -13.64
C GLN A 45 30.95 27.55 -12.86
N VAL A 46 29.66 27.72 -13.16
CA VAL A 46 28.77 28.65 -12.43
C VAL A 46 28.59 28.21 -10.97
N PHE A 47 28.36 26.90 -10.73
CA PHE A 47 28.22 26.37 -9.38
C PHE A 47 29.50 26.51 -8.55
N THR A 48 30.67 26.31 -9.17
CA THR A 48 31.96 26.35 -8.46
C THR A 48 32.33 27.79 -8.06
N SER A 49 32.00 28.80 -8.89
CA SER A 49 32.27 30.21 -8.58
C SER A 49 31.32 30.80 -7.53
N LEU A 50 30.05 30.36 -7.49
CA LEU A 50 29.06 30.79 -6.49
C LEU A 50 29.35 30.19 -5.10
N PHE A 51 29.98 29.01 -5.04
CA PHE A 51 30.29 28.32 -3.78
C PHE A 51 31.58 28.78 -3.11
N LEU A 52 32.55 29.31 -3.88
CA LEU A 52 33.85 29.75 -3.37
C LEU A 52 33.82 31.18 -2.78
N SER A 53 32.73 31.92 -2.92
CA SER A 53 32.60 33.32 -2.45
C SER A 53 31.91 33.48 -1.09
N GLN A 54 31.61 32.39 -0.37
CA GLN A 54 30.90 32.43 0.92
C GLN A 54 31.85 31.99 2.06
N PRO A 55 32.36 32.91 2.89
CA PRO A 55 33.16 32.52 4.04
C PRO A 55 32.25 32.20 5.23
N GLN A 56 32.57 31.08 5.91
CA GLN A 56 32.12 30.62 7.24
C GLN A 56 31.04 29.53 7.28
N LEU A 57 31.46 28.31 7.63
CA LEU A 57 30.86 27.42 8.65
C LEU A 57 31.67 26.10 8.76
N PRO A 58 32.34 25.80 9.89
CA PRO A 58 33.22 24.64 10.00
C PRO A 58 32.46 23.44 10.58
N GLN A 59 31.93 22.55 9.73
CA GLN A 59 31.67 21.13 10.04
C GLN A 59 31.06 20.41 8.82
N LYS A 60 31.86 20.12 7.78
CA LYS A 60 31.50 19.18 6.70
C LYS A 60 32.69 18.81 5.81
N VAL A 61 33.80 18.35 6.42
CA VAL A 61 35.00 17.99 5.65
C VAL A 61 35.06 16.51 5.25
N HIS A 62 34.28 15.61 5.86
CA HIS A 62 34.39 14.17 5.57
C HIS A 62 33.35 13.56 4.62
N LEU A 63 32.18 14.17 4.42
CA LEU A 63 31.19 13.65 3.46
C LEU A 63 31.47 14.11 2.01
N ASN A 64 32.11 15.27 1.88
CA ASN A 64 32.28 15.95 0.60
C ASN A 64 33.45 15.39 -0.24
N THR A 65 34.46 14.75 0.39
CA THR A 65 35.56 14.11 -0.35
C THR A 65 35.13 12.80 -1.04
N CYS A 66 34.10 12.13 -0.51
CA CYS A 66 33.58 10.88 -1.05
C CYS A 66 32.72 11.10 -2.31
N ILE A 67 31.85 12.11 -2.30
CA ILE A 67 30.97 12.41 -3.43
C ILE A 67 31.79 12.93 -4.62
N VAL A 68 32.79 13.78 -4.38
CA VAL A 68 33.70 14.28 -5.42
C VAL A 68 34.55 13.15 -6.01
N LYS A 69 35.04 12.20 -5.20
CA LYS A 69 35.75 11.01 -5.70
C LYS A 69 34.84 10.08 -6.51
N ILE A 70 33.58 9.91 -6.12
CA ILE A 70 32.59 9.08 -6.83
C ILE A 70 32.26 9.70 -8.20
N MET A 71 32.08 11.02 -8.28
CA MET A 71 31.85 11.70 -9.56
C MET A 71 33.10 11.71 -10.45
N LEU A 72 34.32 11.84 -9.89
CA LEU A 72 35.56 11.73 -10.66
C LEU A 72 35.77 10.33 -11.25
N ILE A 73 35.41 9.27 -10.51
CA ILE A 73 35.51 7.88 -10.98
C ILE A 73 34.46 7.57 -12.05
N LEU A 74 33.25 8.13 -11.94
CA LEU A 74 32.19 7.98 -12.94
C LEU A 74 32.51 8.70 -14.26
N VAL A 75 33.25 9.82 -14.22
CA VAL A 75 33.64 10.59 -15.41
C VAL A 75 34.86 9.98 -16.13
N ILE A 76 35.72 9.21 -15.44
CA ILE A 76 36.98 8.70 -16.02
C ILE A 76 36.87 7.26 -16.58
N SER A 77 35.81 6.50 -16.25
CA SER A 77 35.77 5.06 -16.56
C SER A 77 34.71 4.66 -17.60
N HIS A 78 35.01 4.86 -18.89
CA HIS A 78 34.42 4.04 -19.97
C HIS A 78 35.07 2.63 -19.94
N ARG A 79 34.57 1.71 -19.10
CA ARG A 79 34.71 0.23 -19.25
C ARG A 79 33.93 -0.52 -18.15
N HIS A 80 32.92 -1.29 -18.56
CA HIS A 80 31.88 -1.87 -17.70
C HIS A 80 32.30 -3.06 -16.81
N HIS A 81 33.53 -3.57 -16.85
CA HIS A 81 33.88 -4.81 -16.14
C HIS A 81 34.47 -4.62 -14.73
N TYR A 82 35.08 -3.47 -14.42
CA TYR A 82 35.73 -3.23 -13.12
C TYR A 82 34.76 -2.76 -12.02
N ILE A 83 33.61 -2.18 -12.41
CA ILE A 83 32.59 -1.67 -11.48
C ILE A 83 31.91 -2.81 -10.70
N LEU A 84 31.69 -3.97 -11.34
CA LEU A 84 31.07 -5.14 -10.70
C LEU A 84 31.96 -5.81 -9.64
N LEU A 85 33.28 -5.81 -9.83
CA LEU A 85 34.25 -6.35 -8.88
C LEU A 85 34.45 -5.44 -7.66
N LEU A 86 34.45 -4.13 -7.88
CA LEU A 86 34.49 -3.14 -6.80
C LEU A 86 33.20 -3.12 -5.98
N LEU A 87 32.03 -3.20 -6.61
CA LEU A 87 30.74 -3.32 -5.92
C LEU A 87 30.65 -4.62 -5.09
N LYS A 88 31.12 -5.77 -5.61
CA LYS A 88 31.16 -7.03 -4.85
C LYS A 88 32.11 -6.98 -3.65
N LYS A 89 33.23 -6.27 -3.76
CA LYS A 89 34.17 -6.07 -2.63
C LYS A 89 33.58 -5.11 -1.59
N TYR A 90 32.95 -4.03 -2.03
CA TYR A 90 32.31 -3.04 -1.15
C TYR A 90 31.08 -3.60 -0.41
N TYR A 91 30.27 -4.44 -1.05
CA TYR A 91 29.16 -5.14 -0.40
C TYR A 91 29.65 -6.12 0.68
N ARG A 92 30.80 -6.76 0.45
CA ARG A 92 31.43 -7.70 1.40
C ARG A 92 32.05 -6.96 2.60
N ASP A 93 32.51 -5.73 2.41
CA ASP A 93 33.07 -4.89 3.47
C ASP A 93 31.99 -4.14 4.28
N LEU A 94 30.85 -3.78 3.66
CA LEU A 94 29.65 -3.27 4.35
C LEU A 94 29.06 -4.29 5.35
N ILE A 95 29.09 -5.58 5.02
CA ILE A 95 28.61 -6.66 5.92
C ILE A 95 29.57 -6.89 7.12
N LYS A 96 30.84 -6.49 7.02
CA LYS A 96 31.84 -6.70 8.08
C LYS A 96 32.03 -5.52 9.04
N CYS A 97 31.45 -4.35 8.76
CA CYS A 97 31.65 -3.16 9.59
C CYS A 97 30.76 -3.16 10.85
N ARG A 98 31.10 -3.99 11.85
CA ARG A 98 30.47 -4.04 13.20
C ARG A 98 30.72 -2.80 14.08
N ARG A 99 31.08 -1.63 13.52
CA ARG A 99 31.49 -0.44 14.31
C ARG A 99 30.83 0.90 13.95
N CYS A 100 29.86 0.97 13.04
CA CYS A 100 29.03 2.18 12.90
C CYS A 100 27.73 2.04 13.70
N LYS A 101 27.72 2.54 14.95
CA LYS A 101 26.53 2.59 15.81
C LYS A 101 25.80 3.94 15.81
N SER A 102 26.10 4.84 14.87
CA SER A 102 25.50 6.18 14.87
C SER A 102 25.56 6.84 13.49
N SER A 103 24.54 6.61 12.65
CA SER A 103 24.05 7.54 11.59
C SER A 103 23.07 6.94 10.56
N ASP A 104 22.45 5.77 10.79
CA ASP A 104 21.39 5.25 9.91
C ASP A 104 19.99 5.90 10.11
N VAL A 105 19.88 6.90 10.99
CA VAL A 105 18.57 7.47 11.38
C VAL A 105 17.95 8.36 10.28
N GLY A 106 18.77 8.91 9.36
CA GLY A 106 18.33 9.91 8.36
C GLY A 106 17.74 9.34 7.07
N PHE A 107 18.15 8.15 6.63
CA PHE A 107 17.64 7.56 5.38
C PHE A 107 16.31 6.81 5.60
N PHE A 108 16.17 6.15 6.76
CA PHE A 108 14.93 5.48 7.16
C PHE A 108 13.81 6.44 7.56
N SER A 109 14.12 7.69 7.95
CA SER A 109 13.11 8.69 8.33
C SER A 109 12.29 9.20 7.13
N ILE A 110 12.90 9.37 5.95
CA ILE A 110 12.18 9.77 4.73
C ILE A 110 11.21 8.66 4.29
N LEU A 111 11.63 7.40 4.42
CA LEU A 111 10.80 6.25 4.04
C LEU A 111 9.56 6.07 4.91
N ARG A 112 9.53 6.60 6.14
CA ARG A 112 8.43 6.42 7.11
C ARG A 112 7.73 7.70 7.56
N SER A 113 8.18 8.87 7.07
CA SER A 113 7.87 10.22 7.59
C SER A 113 8.66 10.54 8.89
N PRO A 114 9.10 11.80 9.12
CA PRO A 114 9.94 12.15 10.28
C PRO A 114 9.25 12.04 11.65
N SER A 115 7.93 11.85 11.72
CA SER A 115 7.27 11.48 12.98
C SER A 115 7.66 10.05 13.35
N LYS A 116 8.57 9.91 14.33
CA LYS A 116 8.81 8.61 14.98
C LYS A 116 7.50 8.20 15.67
N ASN A 117 6.67 7.40 15.02
CA ASN A 117 5.47 6.86 15.65
C ASN A 117 5.89 6.21 16.98
N ARG A 118 5.26 6.67 18.06
CA ARG A 118 5.54 6.18 19.40
C ARG A 118 5.19 4.69 19.43
N LYS A 119 6.07 3.88 20.01
CA LYS A 119 5.75 2.46 20.25
C LYS A 119 4.61 2.39 21.28
N LEU A 120 3.68 1.47 21.05
CA LEU A 120 2.63 1.19 22.02
C LEU A 120 3.17 0.16 23.01
N ASP A 121 3.08 0.47 24.31
CA ASP A 121 3.45 -0.45 25.38
C ASP A 121 2.32 -1.45 25.63
N PHE A 122 2.69 -2.70 25.87
CA PHE A 122 1.73 -3.78 26.07
C PHE A 122 1.77 -4.31 27.52
N PRO A 123 0.64 -4.82 28.05
CA PRO A 123 0.67 -5.59 29.27
C PRO A 123 1.65 -6.77 29.15
N GLN A 124 2.39 -7.06 30.22
CA GLN A 124 3.35 -8.17 30.24
C GLN A 124 2.66 -9.49 29.88
N SER A 125 1.45 -9.72 30.40
CA SER A 125 0.64 -10.91 30.10
C SER A 125 0.36 -11.10 28.60
N ALA A 126 0.16 -10.01 27.84
CA ALA A 126 -0.06 -10.09 26.41
C ALA A 126 1.23 -10.43 25.65
N THR A 127 2.35 -9.89 26.10
CA THR A 127 3.68 -10.18 25.53
C THR A 127 4.08 -11.63 25.79
N ASP A 128 3.86 -12.12 27.00
CA ASP A 128 4.13 -13.50 27.39
C ASP A 128 3.24 -14.48 26.62
N ALA A 129 1.94 -14.19 26.51
CA ALA A 129 1.01 -15.00 25.75
C ALA A 129 1.37 -15.06 24.25
N ALA A 130 1.78 -13.94 23.65
CA ALA A 130 2.24 -13.91 22.26
C ALA A 130 3.51 -14.75 22.05
N ALA A 131 4.46 -14.67 22.99
CA ALA A 131 5.69 -15.44 22.95
C ALA A 131 5.43 -16.94 23.11
N GLU A 132 4.60 -17.34 24.08
CA GLU A 132 4.19 -18.73 24.32
C GLU A 132 3.47 -19.32 23.10
N ARG A 133 2.54 -18.56 22.52
CA ARG A 133 1.77 -18.95 21.34
C ARG A 133 2.52 -18.76 20.01
N GLY A 134 3.75 -18.24 20.06
CA GLY A 134 4.69 -18.23 18.94
C GLY A 134 4.40 -17.24 17.80
N PHE A 135 3.78 -16.09 18.04
CA PHE A 135 3.55 -15.06 17.00
C PHE A 135 4.15 -13.70 17.37
N ASP A 136 4.40 -12.86 16.37
CA ASP A 136 4.95 -11.51 16.59
C ASP A 136 3.88 -10.56 17.13
N LEU A 137 4.20 -9.80 18.17
CA LEU A 137 3.36 -8.73 18.69
C LEU A 137 4.06 -7.38 18.48
N GLN A 138 3.44 -6.47 17.73
CA GLN A 138 3.98 -5.12 17.49
C GLN A 138 2.93 -4.04 17.71
N GLY A 139 3.38 -2.86 18.14
CA GLY A 139 2.53 -1.76 18.57
C GLY A 139 3.01 -0.40 18.10
N CYS A 140 2.09 0.45 17.64
CA CYS A 140 2.39 1.85 17.30
C CYS A 140 1.21 2.77 17.62
N VAL A 141 1.51 4.07 17.76
CA VAL A 141 0.53 5.12 18.03
C VAL A 141 0.61 6.20 16.96
N PHE A 142 -0.56 6.65 16.51
CA PHE A 142 -0.77 7.79 15.62
C PHE A 142 -1.62 8.83 16.34
N GLU A 143 -1.00 9.93 16.73
CA GLU A 143 -1.59 10.97 17.57
C GLU A 143 -2.09 12.13 16.69
N ALA A 144 -3.17 12.79 17.12
CA ALA A 144 -3.62 14.06 16.56
C ALA A 144 -3.27 15.19 17.53
N SER A 145 -3.28 16.44 17.03
CA SER A 145 -3.16 17.60 17.91
C SER A 145 -4.42 17.74 18.77
N SER A 146 -4.28 18.19 20.02
CA SER A 146 -5.43 18.43 20.89
C SER A 146 -6.38 19.48 20.29
N GLU A 147 -7.68 19.18 20.25
CA GLU A 147 -8.72 20.11 19.82
C GLU A 147 -9.44 20.74 21.03
N GLN A 148 -9.85 22.00 20.92
CA GLN A 148 -10.58 22.70 21.99
C GLN A 148 -12.05 22.26 22.11
N LEU A 149 -12.67 21.89 20.99
CA LEU A 149 -14.10 21.56 20.91
C LEU A 149 -14.38 20.06 20.88
N ARG A 150 -13.38 19.24 20.56
CA ARG A 150 -13.56 17.80 20.35
C ARG A 150 -12.60 17.04 21.21
N LEU A 151 -13.12 16.05 21.90
CA LEU A 151 -12.29 15.08 22.61
C LEU A 151 -11.53 14.21 21.58
N PRO A 152 -10.33 13.72 21.93
CA PRO A 152 -9.63 12.72 21.14
C PRO A 152 -10.51 11.51 20.84
N ARG A 153 -10.49 11.03 19.60
CA ARG A 153 -11.27 9.85 19.17
C ARG A 153 -10.33 8.67 19.00
N ILE A 154 -9.85 8.16 20.14
CA ILE A 154 -8.86 7.08 20.19
C ILE A 154 -9.51 5.74 19.90
N VAL A 155 -8.96 5.01 18.94
CA VAL A 155 -9.34 3.64 18.59
C VAL A 155 -8.11 2.78 18.41
N ARG A 156 -8.15 1.55 18.92
CA ARG A 156 -7.12 0.53 18.68
C ARG A 156 -7.59 -0.46 17.62
N VAL A 157 -6.83 -0.57 16.54
CA VAL A 157 -7.04 -1.58 15.50
C VAL A 157 -6.02 -2.71 15.63
N GLY A 158 -6.46 -3.95 15.41
CA GLY A 158 -5.62 -5.15 15.37
C GLY A 158 -5.62 -5.76 13.97
N LEU A 159 -4.43 -5.92 13.37
CA LEU A 159 -4.24 -6.57 12.09
C LEU A 159 -3.59 -7.94 12.34
N ILE A 160 -4.26 -9.01 11.90
CA ILE A 160 -3.76 -10.38 12.05
C ILE A 160 -3.30 -10.92 10.70
N GLN A 161 -2.03 -11.34 10.65
CA GLN A 161 -1.48 -12.16 9.57
C GLN A 161 -1.10 -13.53 10.12
N ASN A 162 -1.40 -14.59 9.38
CA ASN A 162 -1.07 -15.96 9.78
C ASN A 162 -0.90 -16.90 8.58
N LYS A 163 -0.20 -18.00 8.81
CA LYS A 163 -0.13 -19.15 7.90
C LYS A 163 -1.39 -20.01 8.03
N ILE A 164 -1.61 -20.88 7.04
CA ILE A 164 -2.46 -22.06 7.27
C ILE A 164 -1.82 -22.96 8.34
N VAL A 165 -2.67 -23.70 9.06
CA VAL A 165 -2.23 -24.53 10.20
C VAL A 165 -2.00 -25.98 9.79
N LEU A 166 -2.96 -26.54 9.05
CA LEU A 166 -2.89 -27.92 8.55
C LEU A 166 -2.47 -27.94 7.07
N PRO A 167 -1.94 -29.08 6.58
CA PRO A 167 -1.70 -29.29 5.16
C PRO A 167 -2.97 -29.09 4.32
N THR A 168 -2.80 -28.69 3.06
CA THR A 168 -3.92 -28.35 2.17
C THR A 168 -4.78 -29.55 1.78
N ASP A 169 -4.28 -30.77 1.98
CA ASP A 169 -4.97 -32.05 1.72
C ASP A 169 -5.68 -32.63 2.97
N ALA A 170 -5.63 -31.93 4.11
CA ALA A 170 -6.44 -32.28 5.28
C ALA A 170 -7.94 -32.04 5.01
N PRO A 171 -8.86 -32.67 5.77
CA PRO A 171 -10.30 -32.40 5.63
C PRO A 171 -10.64 -30.92 5.81
N VAL A 172 -11.55 -30.38 4.99
CA VAL A 172 -11.91 -28.96 4.95
C VAL A 172 -12.32 -28.44 6.33
N LEU A 173 -13.18 -29.18 7.04
CA LEU A 173 -13.65 -28.80 8.37
C LEU A 173 -12.51 -28.72 9.40
N ASP A 174 -11.55 -29.63 9.35
CA ASP A 174 -10.40 -29.63 10.25
C ASP A 174 -9.49 -28.43 9.98
N GLN A 175 -9.30 -28.08 8.69
CA GLN A 175 -8.53 -26.88 8.31
C GLN A 175 -9.19 -25.61 8.86
N ILE A 176 -10.50 -25.46 8.70
CA ILE A 176 -11.28 -24.32 9.21
C ILE A 176 -11.18 -24.26 10.74
N ALA A 177 -11.40 -25.38 11.43
CA ALA A 177 -11.35 -25.44 12.89
C ALA A 177 -9.96 -25.10 13.44
N ALA A 178 -8.89 -25.57 12.79
CA ALA A 178 -7.52 -25.25 13.16
C ALA A 178 -7.22 -23.74 12.99
N LEU A 179 -7.74 -23.13 11.91
CA LEU A 179 -7.63 -21.68 11.67
C LEU A 179 -8.44 -20.87 12.69
N HIS A 180 -9.67 -21.28 13.00
CA HIS A 180 -10.49 -20.65 14.05
C HIS A 180 -9.76 -20.66 15.39
N LYS A 181 -9.21 -21.81 15.79
CA LYS A 181 -8.41 -21.93 17.02
C LYS A 181 -7.22 -20.97 17.00
N ARG A 182 -6.42 -21.00 15.93
CA ARG A 182 -5.21 -20.18 15.80
C ARG A 182 -5.53 -18.68 15.85
N VAL A 183 -6.53 -18.23 15.09
CA VAL A 183 -6.92 -16.82 15.08
C VAL A 183 -7.58 -16.42 16.40
N GLY A 184 -8.37 -17.28 17.02
CA GLY A 184 -8.95 -17.05 18.35
C GLY A 184 -7.90 -16.79 19.42
N GLU A 185 -6.81 -17.57 19.43
CA GLU A 185 -5.65 -17.36 20.30
C GLU A 185 -4.98 -15.99 20.09
N ILE A 186 -4.91 -15.50 18.86
CA ILE A 186 -4.34 -14.18 18.56
C ILE A 186 -5.31 -13.06 18.96
N VAL A 187 -6.62 -13.25 18.72
CA VAL A 187 -7.68 -12.30 19.11
C VAL A 187 -7.75 -12.13 20.63
N GLU A 188 -7.52 -13.20 21.40
CA GLU A 188 -7.38 -13.12 22.86
C GLU A 188 -6.30 -12.14 23.30
N VAL A 189 -5.12 -12.20 22.67
CA VAL A 189 -4.03 -11.27 22.96
C VAL A 189 -4.38 -9.86 22.48
N ALA A 190 -5.06 -9.71 21.34
CA ALA A 190 -5.59 -8.42 20.90
C ALA A 190 -6.53 -7.80 21.93
N ALA A 191 -7.40 -8.61 22.54
CA ALA A 191 -8.31 -8.18 23.60
C ALA A 191 -7.54 -7.75 24.88
N MET A 192 -6.50 -8.49 25.29
CA MET A 192 -5.63 -8.08 26.41
C MET A 192 -4.98 -6.71 26.18
N CYS A 193 -4.69 -6.37 24.92
CA CYS A 193 -4.13 -5.08 24.52
C CYS A 193 -5.18 -4.00 24.24
N GLY A 194 -6.46 -4.25 24.50
CA GLY A 194 -7.55 -3.29 24.35
C GLY A 194 -7.90 -2.95 22.89
N VAL A 195 -7.70 -3.89 21.95
CA VAL A 195 -8.11 -3.72 20.55
C VAL A 195 -9.63 -3.57 20.46
N ASN A 196 -10.08 -2.56 19.72
CA ASN A 196 -11.49 -2.25 19.50
C ASN A 196 -12.01 -2.83 18.17
N ILE A 197 -11.17 -2.88 17.15
CA ILE A 197 -11.51 -3.42 15.82
C ILE A 197 -10.40 -4.37 15.38
N VAL A 198 -10.73 -5.64 15.13
CA VAL A 198 -9.78 -6.61 14.57
C VAL A 198 -10.16 -6.96 13.14
N CYS A 199 -9.17 -7.08 12.27
CA CYS A 199 -9.34 -7.51 10.89
C CYS A 199 -8.39 -8.66 10.59
N PHE A 200 -8.92 -9.69 9.93
CA PHE A 200 -8.15 -10.84 9.44
C PHE A 200 -7.70 -10.62 8.00
N GLN A 201 -6.79 -11.46 7.52
CA GLN A 201 -6.33 -11.48 6.13
C GLN A 201 -7.41 -11.99 5.16
N GLU A 202 -7.14 -11.90 3.85
CA GLU A 202 -8.08 -12.39 2.84
C GLU A 202 -8.27 -13.92 2.90
N ALA A 203 -9.53 -14.35 2.76
CA ALA A 203 -9.93 -15.77 2.75
C ALA A 203 -9.28 -16.55 3.90
N TRP A 204 -9.32 -15.98 5.12
CA TRP A 204 -8.47 -16.42 6.23
C TRP A 204 -8.76 -17.85 6.71
N THR A 205 -9.92 -18.41 6.36
CA THR A 205 -10.38 -19.75 6.73
C THR A 205 -9.97 -20.85 5.77
N MET A 206 -9.22 -20.53 4.70
CA MET A 206 -8.80 -21.49 3.69
C MET A 206 -7.36 -21.28 3.23
N PRO A 207 -6.71 -22.33 2.68
CA PRO A 207 -5.60 -22.16 1.74
C PRO A 207 -6.05 -21.32 0.55
N PHE A 208 -5.15 -20.53 -0.02
CA PHE A 208 -5.43 -19.68 -1.17
C PHE A 208 -5.41 -20.50 -2.47
N ALA A 209 -6.29 -21.49 -2.55
CA ALA A 209 -6.29 -22.54 -3.57
C ALA A 209 -6.71 -22.10 -4.97
N PHE A 210 -7.00 -20.80 -5.17
CA PHE A 210 -7.48 -20.27 -6.46
C PHE A 210 -6.49 -20.48 -7.62
N CYS A 211 -5.22 -20.76 -7.32
CA CYS A 211 -4.21 -21.13 -8.31
C CYS A 211 -4.46 -22.47 -8.99
N THR A 212 -5.05 -23.41 -8.27
CA THR A 212 -5.32 -24.76 -8.77
C THR A 212 -6.38 -24.75 -9.86
N ARG A 213 -7.29 -23.77 -9.83
CA ARG A 213 -8.50 -23.68 -10.66
C ARG A 213 -9.50 -24.84 -10.46
N GLU A 214 -9.21 -25.73 -9.52
CA GLU A 214 -10.06 -26.86 -9.18
C GLU A 214 -11.28 -26.38 -8.40
N ARG A 215 -12.44 -26.99 -8.66
CA ARG A 215 -13.66 -26.67 -7.91
C ARG A 215 -13.71 -27.44 -6.59
N GLN A 216 -13.40 -28.73 -6.60
CA GLN A 216 -13.44 -29.57 -5.40
C GLN A 216 -12.03 -29.87 -4.89
N PRO A 217 -11.81 -29.92 -3.55
CA PRO A 217 -12.78 -29.62 -2.49
C PRO A 217 -12.90 -28.11 -2.18
N TRP A 218 -12.20 -27.24 -2.92
CA TRP A 218 -12.01 -25.83 -2.55
C TRP A 218 -13.29 -25.01 -2.42
N THR A 219 -14.34 -25.34 -3.17
CA THR A 219 -15.65 -24.68 -3.07
C THR A 219 -16.46 -25.12 -1.84
N GLU A 220 -16.06 -26.17 -1.12
CA GLU A 220 -16.66 -26.55 0.17
C GLU A 220 -16.26 -25.60 1.31
N PHE A 221 -15.17 -24.83 1.16
CA PHE A 221 -14.81 -23.75 2.10
C PHE A 221 -15.79 -22.57 2.04
N ALA A 222 -16.66 -22.51 1.03
CA ALA A 222 -17.60 -21.41 0.88
C ALA A 222 -18.74 -21.53 1.91
N GLU A 223 -18.92 -20.49 2.72
CA GLU A 223 -19.92 -20.45 3.78
C GLU A 223 -20.94 -19.33 3.55
N SER A 224 -22.10 -19.41 4.20
CA SER A 224 -23.01 -18.27 4.27
C SER A 224 -22.35 -17.08 5.01
N ALA A 225 -22.47 -15.88 4.46
CA ALA A 225 -21.90 -14.69 5.07
C ALA A 225 -22.61 -14.29 6.37
N GLU A 226 -23.92 -14.54 6.48
CA GLU A 226 -24.74 -14.14 7.61
C GLU A 226 -24.73 -15.16 8.75
N ASP A 227 -24.72 -16.45 8.43
CA ASP A 227 -24.89 -17.54 9.39
C ASP A 227 -23.96 -18.73 9.15
N GLY A 228 -22.85 -18.55 8.43
CA GLY A 228 -21.77 -19.52 8.37
C GLY A 228 -21.17 -19.82 9.74
N PHE A 229 -20.50 -20.98 9.86
CA PHE A 229 -19.79 -21.38 11.08
C PHE A 229 -18.75 -20.33 11.48
N THR A 230 -18.04 -19.79 10.48
CA THR A 230 -17.05 -18.73 10.65
C THR A 230 -17.67 -17.43 11.14
N THR A 231 -18.81 -17.02 10.59
CA THR A 231 -19.51 -15.80 11.06
C THR A 231 -19.96 -15.96 12.51
N ARG A 232 -20.56 -17.11 12.88
CA ARG A 232 -20.97 -17.39 14.26
C ARG A 232 -19.79 -17.33 15.24
N PHE A 233 -18.66 -17.96 14.89
CA PHE A 233 -17.43 -17.86 15.66
C PHE A 233 -16.99 -16.39 15.86
N CYS A 234 -17.05 -15.57 14.80
CA CYS A 234 -16.73 -14.14 14.89
C CYS A 234 -17.71 -13.37 15.78
N GLN A 235 -19.01 -13.72 15.78
CA GLN A 235 -20.01 -13.12 16.67
C GLN A 235 -19.73 -13.40 18.14
N GLU A 236 -19.29 -14.61 18.47
CA GLU A 236 -18.89 -14.99 19.82
C GLU A 236 -17.67 -14.19 20.28
N LEU A 237 -16.62 -14.12 19.45
CA LEU A 237 -15.42 -13.31 19.75
C LEU A 237 -15.76 -11.83 19.93
N ALA A 238 -16.56 -11.27 19.01
CA ALA A 238 -16.96 -9.88 19.02
C ALA A 238 -17.69 -9.51 20.32
N LYS A 239 -18.67 -10.34 20.72
CA LYS A 239 -19.44 -10.15 21.95
C LYS A 239 -18.60 -10.36 23.20
N LYS A 240 -17.75 -11.40 23.22
CA LYS A 240 -16.90 -11.75 24.37
C LYS A 240 -15.92 -10.64 24.71
N TYR A 241 -15.32 -10.02 23.70
CA TYR A 241 -14.27 -9.00 23.88
C TYR A 241 -14.72 -7.57 23.59
N ASN A 242 -16.02 -7.34 23.35
CA ASN A 242 -16.58 -6.03 22.98
C ASN A 242 -15.79 -5.37 21.83
N MET A 243 -15.50 -6.13 20.79
CA MET A 243 -14.71 -5.71 19.63
C MET A 243 -15.46 -5.90 18.31
N VAL A 244 -15.23 -5.02 17.36
CA VAL A 244 -15.68 -5.22 15.98
C VAL A 244 -14.75 -6.22 15.31
N VAL A 245 -15.30 -7.18 14.58
CA VAL A 245 -14.54 -8.19 13.83
C VAL A 245 -14.83 -8.04 12.33
N VAL A 246 -13.77 -7.89 11.54
CA VAL A 246 -13.82 -7.90 10.06
C VAL A 246 -13.28 -9.23 9.57
N SER A 247 -14.14 -10.03 8.93
CA SER A 247 -13.88 -11.43 8.55
C SER A 247 -14.00 -11.64 7.04
N PRO A 248 -12.89 -11.66 6.29
CA PRO A 248 -12.88 -11.96 4.85
C PRO A 248 -12.94 -13.46 4.56
N ILE A 249 -14.02 -13.93 3.94
CA ILE A 249 -14.32 -15.33 3.65
C ILE A 249 -14.65 -15.56 2.17
N LEU A 250 -14.64 -16.82 1.76
CA LEU A 250 -15.34 -17.26 0.56
C LEU A 250 -16.83 -17.43 0.93
N GLU A 251 -17.69 -16.62 0.34
CA GLU A 251 -19.13 -16.67 0.56
C GLU A 251 -19.80 -17.58 -0.46
N ARG A 252 -20.79 -18.35 0.00
CA ARG A 252 -21.81 -19.00 -0.84
C ARG A 252 -23.15 -18.32 -0.63
N ASP A 253 -23.67 -17.70 -1.68
CA ASP A 253 -24.96 -17.01 -1.67
C ASP A 253 -26.08 -17.97 -2.11
N GLU A 254 -26.63 -18.71 -1.15
CA GLU A 254 -27.68 -19.71 -1.40
C GLU A 254 -28.97 -19.10 -1.98
N ILE A 255 -29.29 -17.86 -1.60
CA ILE A 255 -30.48 -17.15 -2.09
C ILE A 255 -30.34 -16.86 -3.60
N HIS A 256 -29.11 -16.62 -4.08
CA HIS A 256 -28.81 -16.36 -5.49
C HIS A 256 -28.14 -17.56 -6.16
N GLY A 257 -28.71 -18.75 -5.98
CA GLY A 257 -28.34 -19.97 -6.72
C GLY A 257 -27.00 -20.57 -6.31
N GLY A 258 -26.54 -20.33 -5.08
CA GLY A 258 -25.27 -20.85 -4.56
C GLY A 258 -24.05 -20.17 -5.18
N THR A 259 -24.20 -18.95 -5.71
CA THR A 259 -23.12 -18.18 -6.34
C THR A 259 -22.01 -17.89 -5.32
N LEU A 260 -20.76 -18.05 -5.73
CA LEU A 260 -19.61 -17.78 -4.87
C LEU A 260 -19.17 -16.33 -4.97
N TRP A 261 -18.72 -15.78 -3.84
CA TRP A 261 -18.21 -14.41 -3.74
C TRP A 261 -17.01 -14.33 -2.81
N ASN A 262 -16.08 -13.41 -3.08
CA ASN A 262 -15.06 -13.02 -2.10
C ASN A 262 -15.59 -11.85 -1.28
N THR A 263 -15.78 -12.08 0.03
CA THR A 263 -16.66 -11.25 0.86
C THR A 263 -16.04 -10.98 2.22
N ALA A 264 -16.06 -9.72 2.65
CA ALA A 264 -15.77 -9.34 4.03
C ALA A 264 -17.08 -9.12 4.80
N VAL A 265 -17.25 -9.89 5.87
CA VAL A 265 -18.35 -9.74 6.84
C VAL A 265 -17.89 -8.84 7.98
N VAL A 266 -18.72 -7.87 8.35
CA VAL A 266 -18.45 -6.97 9.48
C VAL A 266 -19.40 -7.30 10.62
N VAL A 267 -18.83 -7.72 11.75
CA VAL A 267 -19.55 -8.06 12.97
C VAL A 267 -19.33 -6.96 14.01
N SER A 268 -20.42 -6.38 14.51
CA SER A 268 -20.40 -5.39 15.59
C SER A 268 -19.88 -6.00 16.89
N ASN A 269 -19.28 -5.17 17.74
CA ASN A 269 -18.94 -5.48 19.13
C ASN A 269 -20.10 -6.02 20.00
N SER A 270 -21.36 -5.84 19.56
CA SER A 270 -22.54 -6.47 20.18
C SER A 270 -22.70 -7.96 19.84
N GLY A 271 -21.92 -8.48 18.90
CA GLY A 271 -22.09 -9.80 18.29
C GLY A 271 -23.09 -9.83 17.12
N LYS A 272 -23.68 -8.70 16.72
CA LYS A 272 -24.59 -8.65 15.56
C LYS A 272 -23.81 -8.45 14.26
N VAL A 273 -24.19 -9.17 13.20
CA VAL A 273 -23.68 -8.90 11.85
C VAL A 273 -24.23 -7.55 11.38
N LEU A 274 -23.34 -6.60 11.07
CA LEU A 274 -23.73 -5.30 10.50
C LEU A 274 -24.02 -5.41 9.00
N GLY A 275 -23.34 -6.35 8.34
CA GLY A 275 -23.52 -6.66 6.93
C GLY A 275 -22.23 -7.17 6.31
N LYS A 276 -22.19 -7.12 4.97
CA LYS A 276 -21.08 -7.62 4.16
C LYS A 276 -20.72 -6.68 3.01
N THR A 277 -19.48 -6.76 2.54
CA THR A 277 -19.02 -6.10 1.31
C THR A 277 -18.25 -7.11 0.45
N ARG A 278 -18.48 -7.11 -0.86
CA ARG A 278 -17.90 -8.05 -1.83
C ARG A 278 -16.74 -7.40 -2.59
N LYS A 279 -15.81 -8.22 -3.06
CA LYS A 279 -14.60 -7.77 -3.77
C LYS A 279 -14.96 -7.12 -5.11
N ASN A 280 -14.79 -5.80 -5.23
CA ASN A 280 -15.15 -5.05 -6.43
C ASN A 280 -14.27 -5.38 -7.65
N HIS A 281 -12.98 -5.68 -7.44
CA HIS A 281 -12.02 -5.90 -8.51
C HIS A 281 -11.41 -7.30 -8.40
N ILE A 282 -11.66 -8.14 -9.41
CA ILE A 282 -11.23 -9.54 -9.42
C ILE A 282 -9.98 -9.69 -10.30
N PRO A 283 -8.85 -10.21 -9.77
CA PRO A 283 -7.68 -10.46 -10.58
C PRO A 283 -7.90 -11.63 -11.56
N ARG A 284 -7.18 -11.55 -12.67
CA ARG A 284 -7.09 -12.59 -13.70
C ARG A 284 -5.62 -12.87 -14.09
N VAL A 285 -4.69 -12.62 -13.16
CA VAL A 285 -3.24 -12.52 -13.46
C VAL A 285 -2.47 -13.65 -12.80
N GLY A 286 -1.71 -14.40 -13.60
CA GLY A 286 -0.81 -15.46 -13.11
C GLY A 286 -1.55 -16.55 -12.34
N ASP A 287 -1.09 -16.85 -11.12
CA ASP A 287 -1.73 -17.83 -10.24
C ASP A 287 -3.00 -17.28 -9.55
N PHE A 288 -3.26 -15.97 -9.61
CA PHE A 288 -4.47 -15.35 -9.05
C PHE A 288 -5.67 -15.51 -10.00
N ASN A 289 -6.07 -16.76 -10.26
CA ASN A 289 -7.16 -17.13 -11.16
C ASN A 289 -8.55 -17.02 -10.51
N GLU A 290 -8.74 -15.99 -9.68
CA GLU A 290 -9.93 -15.81 -8.85
C GLU A 290 -11.24 -15.70 -9.64
N SER A 291 -11.19 -15.14 -10.86
CA SER A 291 -12.37 -15.04 -11.74
C SER A 291 -12.95 -16.39 -12.17
N THR A 292 -12.24 -17.50 -11.92
CA THR A 292 -12.76 -18.85 -12.14
C THR A 292 -13.77 -19.26 -11.06
N TYR A 293 -13.72 -18.60 -9.90
CA TYR A 293 -14.51 -18.92 -8.71
C TYR A 293 -15.65 -17.93 -8.50
N TYR A 294 -15.40 -16.62 -8.66
CA TYR A 294 -16.38 -15.57 -8.36
C TYR A 294 -16.27 -14.35 -9.27
N MET A 295 -17.34 -13.55 -9.30
CA MET A 295 -17.49 -12.36 -10.15
C MET A 295 -17.21 -11.05 -9.40
N GLU A 296 -17.11 -9.95 -10.14
CA GLU A 296 -17.00 -8.60 -9.61
C GLU A 296 -18.15 -8.28 -8.63
N GLY A 297 -17.81 -7.76 -7.45
CA GLY A 297 -18.75 -7.49 -6.37
C GLY A 297 -19.88 -6.53 -6.75
N ASN A 298 -21.09 -6.83 -6.28
CA ASN A 298 -22.30 -6.06 -6.53
C ASN A 298 -22.79 -5.24 -5.31
N THR A 299 -21.96 -5.11 -4.26
CA THR A 299 -22.33 -4.38 -3.04
C THR A 299 -21.95 -2.90 -3.06
N GLY A 300 -21.24 -2.44 -4.09
CA GLY A 300 -20.68 -1.09 -4.15
C GLY A 300 -19.60 -0.86 -3.10
N HIS A 301 -19.52 0.37 -2.58
CA HIS A 301 -18.46 0.80 -1.66
C HIS A 301 -19.01 1.06 -0.25
N ARG A 302 -19.48 0.01 0.43
CA ARG A 302 -20.14 0.14 1.74
C ARG A 302 -19.20 0.65 2.84
N VAL A 303 -19.71 1.55 3.67
CA VAL A 303 -19.06 2.03 4.89
C VAL A 303 -19.93 1.62 6.08
N PHE A 304 -19.32 1.02 7.08
CA PHE A 304 -19.97 0.50 8.27
C PHE A 304 -19.75 1.47 9.43
N GLN A 305 -20.82 2.06 9.93
CA GLN A 305 -20.78 2.84 11.17
C GLN A 305 -20.69 1.89 12.37
N THR A 306 -19.61 1.98 13.12
CA THR A 306 -19.42 1.24 14.37
C THR A 306 -19.35 2.21 15.55
N GLN A 307 -19.34 1.70 16.79
CA GLN A 307 -19.08 2.54 17.96
C GLN A 307 -17.65 3.12 17.98
N PHE A 308 -16.75 2.55 17.19
CA PHE A 308 -15.32 2.86 17.17
C PHE A 308 -14.88 3.63 15.92
N GLY A 309 -15.82 4.09 15.10
CA GLY A 309 -15.56 4.82 13.86
C GLY A 309 -16.22 4.20 12.63
N LYS A 310 -16.12 4.91 11.50
CA LYS A 310 -16.61 4.48 10.18
C LYS A 310 -15.54 3.67 9.46
N ILE A 311 -15.82 2.40 9.22
CA ILE A 311 -14.86 1.49 8.60
C ILE A 311 -15.33 1.01 7.23
N ALA A 312 -14.38 0.72 6.35
CA ALA A 312 -14.61 0.09 5.06
C ALA A 312 -13.58 -1.03 4.82
N VAL A 313 -13.86 -1.89 3.83
CA VAL A 313 -12.97 -3.00 3.48
C VAL A 313 -12.72 -3.01 1.97
N ASN A 314 -11.50 -2.64 1.57
CA ASN A 314 -11.02 -2.77 0.21
C ASN A 314 -10.31 -4.12 0.06
N ILE A 315 -10.96 -5.12 -0.54
CA ILE A 315 -10.43 -6.48 -0.55
C ILE A 315 -9.34 -6.65 -1.63
N CYS A 316 -8.13 -7.00 -1.18
CA CYS A 316 -6.99 -7.48 -1.96
C CYS A 316 -6.68 -6.69 -3.23
N TYR A 317 -7.03 -7.21 -4.41
CA TYR A 317 -6.71 -6.64 -5.73
C TYR A 317 -7.35 -5.26 -5.95
N GLY A 318 -8.39 -4.93 -5.17
CA GLY A 318 -8.92 -3.58 -5.10
C GLY A 318 -7.89 -2.55 -4.60
N ARG A 319 -6.74 -2.98 -4.03
CA ARG A 319 -5.62 -2.09 -3.66
C ARG A 319 -5.01 -1.34 -4.84
N HIS A 320 -5.01 -1.97 -6.02
CA HIS A 320 -4.41 -1.42 -7.24
C HIS A 320 -5.28 -0.33 -7.89
N HIS A 321 -6.48 -0.10 -7.37
CA HIS A 321 -7.49 0.76 -7.99
C HIS A 321 -7.73 2.01 -7.13
N PRO A 322 -7.10 3.16 -7.43
CA PRO A 322 -7.29 4.40 -6.67
C PRO A 322 -8.78 4.79 -6.53
N LEU A 323 -9.59 4.57 -7.57
CA LEU A 323 -11.03 4.84 -7.54
C LEU A 323 -11.79 4.03 -6.50
N ASN A 324 -11.36 2.79 -6.21
CA ASN A 324 -12.00 1.94 -5.21
C ASN A 324 -11.77 2.50 -3.79
N TRP A 325 -10.53 2.92 -3.48
CA TRP A 325 -10.21 3.62 -2.23
C TRP A 325 -10.95 4.94 -2.10
N PHE A 326 -10.97 5.71 -3.19
CA PHE A 326 -11.65 6.99 -3.29
C PHE A 326 -13.13 6.87 -2.92
N MET A 327 -13.84 5.90 -3.50
CA MET A 327 -15.27 5.74 -3.25
C MET A 327 -15.60 5.37 -1.80
N TYR A 328 -14.79 4.54 -1.13
CA TYR A 328 -14.97 4.29 0.31
C TYR A 328 -14.78 5.57 1.14
N SER A 329 -13.78 6.38 0.81
CA SER A 329 -13.52 7.64 1.50
C SER A 329 -14.59 8.70 1.20
N MET A 330 -15.12 8.77 -0.02
CA MET A 330 -16.26 9.63 -0.36
C MET A 330 -17.53 9.24 0.40
N ASN A 331 -17.71 7.96 0.68
CA ASN A 331 -18.78 7.46 1.53
C ASN A 331 -18.50 7.65 3.04
N GLY A 332 -17.38 8.31 3.40
CA GLY A 332 -17.07 8.75 4.75
C GLY A 332 -16.27 7.75 5.59
N ALA A 333 -15.56 6.80 4.98
CA ALA A 333 -14.67 5.90 5.72
C ALA A 333 -13.53 6.66 6.41
N GLU A 334 -13.33 6.41 7.70
CA GLU A 334 -12.22 6.92 8.51
C GLU A 334 -11.05 5.93 8.54
N ILE A 335 -11.36 4.63 8.47
CA ILE A 335 -10.41 3.51 8.40
C ILE A 335 -10.80 2.59 7.25
N ILE A 336 -9.86 2.30 6.35
CA ILE A 336 -10.07 1.34 5.26
C ILE A 336 -9.13 0.14 5.46
N PHE A 337 -9.70 -1.02 5.77
CA PHE A 337 -8.96 -2.27 5.84
C PHE A 337 -8.70 -2.83 4.45
N ASN A 338 -7.52 -3.37 4.22
CA ASN A 338 -7.14 -4.03 2.98
C ASN A 338 -6.61 -5.44 3.24
N PRO A 339 -7.50 -6.39 3.53
CA PRO A 339 -7.15 -7.79 3.65
C PRO A 339 -6.74 -8.33 2.27
N SER A 340 -5.56 -8.92 2.20
CA SER A 340 -4.94 -9.40 0.98
C SER A 340 -4.31 -10.77 1.17
N ALA A 341 -4.22 -11.52 0.08
CA ALA A 341 -3.30 -12.62 -0.09
C ALA A 341 -2.55 -12.36 -1.40
N THR A 342 -1.26 -12.07 -1.33
CA THR A 342 -0.46 -11.76 -2.52
C THR A 342 0.98 -12.23 -2.35
N VAL A 343 1.59 -12.67 -3.45
CA VAL A 343 2.92 -13.29 -3.51
C VAL A 343 3.80 -12.59 -4.54
N GLY A 344 5.10 -12.89 -4.47
CA GLY A 344 6.00 -12.69 -5.59
C GLY A 344 6.68 -11.33 -5.67
N GLU A 345 7.77 -11.32 -6.44
CA GLU A 345 8.71 -10.20 -6.59
C GLU A 345 8.11 -8.97 -7.27
N LEU A 346 7.06 -9.13 -8.08
CA LEU A 346 6.37 -8.01 -8.72
C LEU A 346 5.33 -7.34 -7.81
N SER A 347 4.68 -8.11 -6.93
CA SER A 347 3.66 -7.56 -6.02
C SER A 347 4.28 -6.78 -4.87
N GLU A 348 5.35 -7.31 -4.27
CA GLU A 348 5.91 -6.77 -3.05
C GLU A 348 6.44 -5.32 -3.17
N PRO A 349 7.07 -4.89 -4.28
CA PRO A 349 7.47 -3.49 -4.47
C PRO A 349 6.32 -2.49 -4.45
N MET A 350 5.10 -2.90 -4.81
CA MET A 350 3.90 -2.06 -4.78
C MET A 350 3.29 -1.98 -3.38
N TRP A 351 3.47 -3.01 -2.55
CA TRP A 351 2.90 -3.12 -1.21
C TRP A 351 3.13 -1.90 -0.31
N PRO A 352 4.33 -1.30 -0.22
CA PRO A 352 4.54 -0.14 0.63
C PRO A 352 4.00 1.18 0.05
N ILE A 353 3.52 1.17 -1.20
CA ILE A 353 3.13 2.35 -1.97
C ILE A 353 1.61 2.51 -1.97
N GLU A 354 0.86 1.49 -2.38
CA GLU A 354 -0.55 1.63 -2.79
C GLU A 354 -1.47 2.02 -1.64
N ALA A 355 -1.48 1.23 -0.56
CA ALA A 355 -2.30 1.55 0.61
C ALA A 355 -1.83 2.84 1.31
N ARG A 356 -0.51 3.09 1.35
CA ARG A 356 0.03 4.35 1.88
C ARG A 356 -0.43 5.55 1.06
N ASN A 357 -0.40 5.46 -0.27
CA ASN A 357 -0.91 6.50 -1.15
C ASN A 357 -2.42 6.71 -0.96
N ALA A 358 -3.18 5.62 -0.79
CA ALA A 358 -4.59 5.71 -0.50
C ALA A 358 -4.88 6.45 0.82
N ALA A 359 -4.10 6.23 1.89
CA ALA A 359 -4.24 6.98 3.14
C ALA A 359 -4.07 8.50 2.93
N ILE A 360 -3.02 8.88 2.20
CA ILE A 360 -2.68 10.27 1.89
C ILE A 360 -3.75 10.92 1.01
N ALA A 361 -4.08 10.30 -0.12
CA ALA A 361 -4.99 10.88 -1.12
C ALA A 361 -6.42 11.07 -0.59
N ASN A 362 -6.81 10.29 0.42
CA ASN A 362 -8.19 10.19 0.90
C ASN A 362 -8.40 10.69 2.33
N HIS A 363 -7.36 11.17 3.01
CA HIS A 363 -7.40 11.61 4.41
C HIS A 363 -7.99 10.57 5.36
N CYS A 364 -7.63 9.31 5.20
CA CYS A 364 -8.09 8.23 6.06
C CYS A 364 -6.92 7.36 6.54
N PHE A 365 -7.15 6.54 7.55
CA PHE A 365 -6.23 5.47 7.89
C PHE A 365 -6.44 4.29 6.94
N THR A 366 -5.35 3.62 6.56
CA THR A 366 -5.41 2.36 5.81
C THR A 366 -4.67 1.26 6.54
N CYS A 367 -5.24 0.06 6.55
CA CYS A 367 -4.73 -1.10 7.27
C CYS A 367 -4.48 -2.24 6.29
N ALA A 368 -3.25 -2.36 5.78
CA ALA A 368 -2.88 -3.38 4.80
C ALA A 368 -2.46 -4.67 5.51
N ILE A 369 -3.11 -5.79 5.17
CA ILE A 369 -2.89 -7.10 5.80
C ILE A 369 -2.57 -8.09 4.69
N ASN A 370 -1.43 -8.76 4.76
CA ASN A 370 -1.12 -9.87 3.85
C ASN A 370 -0.91 -11.15 4.63
N ARG A 371 -1.28 -12.26 3.99
CA ARG A 371 -0.94 -13.62 4.43
C ARG A 371 0.57 -13.83 4.57
N VAL A 372 0.97 -14.85 5.33
CA VAL A 372 2.36 -15.31 5.44
C VAL A 372 2.49 -16.79 5.11
N GLY A 373 3.70 -17.21 4.74
CA GLY A 373 4.04 -18.62 4.52
C GLY A 373 3.97 -19.02 3.05
N THR A 374 4.24 -20.30 2.80
CA THR A 374 4.14 -20.92 1.46
C THR A 374 3.16 -22.07 1.57
N GLU A 375 2.25 -22.15 0.62
CA GLU A 375 1.21 -23.18 0.58
C GLU A 375 1.50 -24.15 -0.57
N HIS A 376 1.40 -25.45 -0.28
CA HIS A 376 1.67 -26.54 -1.22
C HIS A 376 0.36 -27.29 -1.48
N PHE A 377 0.05 -27.58 -2.75
CA PHE A 377 -1.18 -28.26 -3.17
C PHE A 377 -0.89 -29.66 -3.71
N LYS A 378 -1.84 -30.59 -3.55
CA LYS A 378 -1.68 -31.99 -3.94
C LYS A 378 -1.43 -32.18 -5.44
N ASN A 379 -2.16 -31.46 -6.28
CA ASN A 379 -2.04 -31.53 -7.74
C ASN A 379 -1.18 -30.39 -8.26
N GLU A 380 -0.40 -30.65 -9.32
CA GLU A 380 0.37 -29.61 -9.98
C GLU A 380 -0.54 -28.62 -10.72
N PHE A 381 -0.15 -27.34 -10.75
CA PHE A 381 -0.78 -26.30 -11.55
C PHE A 381 0.29 -25.44 -12.26
N THR A 382 -0.15 -24.58 -13.18
CA THR A 382 0.74 -23.71 -13.95
C THR A 382 0.33 -22.24 -13.80
N SER A 383 1.32 -21.34 -13.70
CA SER A 383 1.11 -19.90 -13.54
C SER A 383 0.82 -19.13 -14.83
N GLY A 384 0.80 -19.80 -15.99
CA GLY A 384 0.59 -19.14 -17.28
C GLY A 384 1.79 -18.30 -17.77
N ASP A 385 2.98 -18.52 -17.21
CA ASP A 385 4.23 -17.82 -17.53
C ASP A 385 5.21 -18.67 -18.38
N GLY A 386 4.75 -19.83 -18.87
CA GLY A 386 5.55 -20.77 -19.64
C GLY A 386 6.52 -21.63 -18.82
N ARG A 387 6.53 -21.52 -17.49
CA ARG A 387 7.30 -22.40 -16.61
C ARG A 387 6.62 -23.75 -16.43
N LYS A 388 7.35 -24.70 -15.83
CA LYS A 388 6.83 -26.04 -15.53
C LYS A 388 5.71 -25.97 -14.49
N ALA A 389 4.83 -26.96 -14.56
CA ALA A 389 3.85 -27.20 -13.52
C ALA A 389 4.55 -27.46 -12.16
N HIS A 390 3.89 -27.07 -11.08
CA HIS A 390 4.43 -27.13 -9.73
C HIS A 390 3.31 -27.19 -8.70
N HIS A 391 3.67 -27.49 -7.46
CA HIS A 391 2.74 -27.64 -6.34
C HIS A 391 2.69 -26.42 -5.39
N GLU A 392 3.73 -25.58 -5.39
CA GLU A 392 3.85 -24.45 -4.47
C GLU A 392 3.32 -23.15 -5.10
N PHE A 393 2.34 -22.49 -4.48
CA PHE A 393 1.78 -21.23 -4.99
C PHE A 393 2.74 -20.04 -4.94
N GLY A 394 3.73 -20.12 -4.06
CA GLY A 394 4.68 -19.05 -3.81
C GLY A 394 4.59 -18.50 -2.39
N HIS A 395 5.51 -17.61 -2.06
CA HIS A 395 5.69 -17.10 -0.71
C HIS A 395 4.83 -15.85 -0.47
N PHE A 396 3.85 -15.98 0.42
CA PHE A 396 3.14 -14.83 0.97
C PHE A 396 4.05 -14.10 1.95
N TYR A 397 4.29 -12.81 1.68
CA TYR A 397 5.36 -12.04 2.31
C TYR A 397 4.91 -11.20 3.52
N GLY A 398 3.70 -11.39 4.05
CA GLY A 398 3.22 -10.67 5.23
C GLY A 398 3.40 -9.16 5.13
N SER A 399 4.25 -8.60 5.99
CA SER A 399 4.56 -7.17 5.98
C SER A 399 3.31 -6.30 6.19
N SER A 400 2.35 -6.80 6.97
CA SER A 400 1.14 -6.05 7.30
C SER A 400 1.49 -4.76 8.04
N TYR A 401 0.81 -3.66 7.73
CA TYR A 401 1.11 -2.32 8.26
C TYR A 401 -0.11 -1.40 8.30
N VAL A 402 0.02 -0.30 9.06
CA VAL A 402 -0.95 0.80 9.08
C VAL A 402 -0.30 2.06 8.50
N ALA A 403 -1.03 2.78 7.65
CA ALA A 403 -0.66 4.11 7.17
C ALA A 403 -1.71 5.15 7.56
N ALA A 404 -1.25 6.35 7.83
CA ALA A 404 -2.03 7.46 8.35
C ALA A 404 -2.24 8.56 7.29
N PRO A 405 -3.25 9.42 7.47
CA PRO A 405 -3.57 10.49 6.54
C PRO A 405 -2.45 11.53 6.37
N ASP A 406 -1.59 11.72 7.38
CA ASP A 406 -0.43 12.62 7.35
C ASP A 406 0.76 12.05 6.54
N GLY A 407 0.59 10.85 5.96
CA GLY A 407 1.62 10.14 5.21
C GLY A 407 2.59 9.34 6.06
N SER A 408 2.49 9.38 7.39
CA SER A 408 3.25 8.49 8.27
C SER A 408 2.73 7.06 8.19
N ARG A 409 3.55 6.09 8.63
CA ARG A 409 3.18 4.67 8.65
C ARG A 409 3.94 3.86 9.68
N SER A 410 3.35 2.75 10.10
CA SER A 410 4.01 1.76 10.95
C SER A 410 5.12 1.02 10.17
N PRO A 411 6.09 0.43 10.88
CA PRO A 411 6.85 -0.70 10.35
C PRO A 411 5.90 -1.82 9.91
N GLY A 412 6.33 -2.62 8.92
CA GLY A 412 5.63 -3.85 8.57
C GLY A 412 5.92 -4.95 9.59
N LEU A 413 4.96 -5.85 9.80
CA LEU A 413 5.17 -7.12 10.47
C LEU A 413 6.17 -8.02 9.71
N SER A 414 6.53 -9.14 10.32
CA SER A 414 7.42 -10.13 9.69
C SER A 414 6.90 -10.60 8.33
N ARG A 415 7.84 -10.99 7.47
CA ARG A 415 7.52 -11.59 6.17
C ARG A 415 7.17 -13.07 6.25
N ILE A 416 7.52 -13.72 7.37
CA ILE A 416 7.54 -15.18 7.48
C ILE A 416 6.83 -15.72 8.74
N ARG A 417 6.45 -14.85 9.66
CA ARG A 417 5.83 -15.23 10.94
C ARG A 417 4.38 -14.75 11.00
N ASP A 418 3.55 -15.55 11.66
CA ASP A 418 2.27 -15.06 12.17
C ASP A 418 2.51 -13.84 13.05
N GLY A 419 1.57 -12.91 13.07
CA GLY A 419 1.70 -11.74 13.90
C GLY A 419 0.44 -10.92 14.05
N LEU A 420 0.44 -10.13 15.11
CA LEU A 420 -0.56 -9.15 15.49
C LEU A 420 0.09 -7.76 15.54
N LEU A 421 -0.37 -6.88 14.67
CA LEU A 421 -0.02 -5.46 14.71
C LEU A 421 -1.17 -4.68 15.34
N ILE A 422 -0.86 -3.96 16.41
CA ILE A 422 -1.80 -3.08 17.09
C ILE A 422 -1.42 -1.63 16.78
N ALA A 423 -2.39 -0.86 16.29
CA ALA A 423 -2.22 0.56 16.08
C ALA A 423 -3.29 1.34 16.85
N GLU A 424 -2.85 2.23 17.73
CA GLU A 424 -3.71 3.22 18.39
C GLU A 424 -3.78 4.47 17.50
N LEU A 425 -4.99 4.83 17.09
CA LEU A 425 -5.27 5.88 16.11
C LEU A 425 -6.14 6.94 16.77
N ASP A 426 -5.79 8.22 16.65
CA ASP A 426 -6.75 9.30 16.85
C ASP A 426 -7.46 9.63 15.53
N LEU A 427 -8.75 9.32 15.45
CA LEU A 427 -9.57 9.56 14.25
C LEU A 427 -9.76 11.06 13.94
N ASN A 428 -9.45 11.96 14.88
CA ASN A 428 -9.46 13.39 14.58
C ASN A 428 -8.35 13.78 13.59
N LEU A 429 -7.28 12.99 13.46
CA LEU A 429 -6.18 13.26 12.52
C LEU A 429 -6.67 13.36 11.07
N THR A 430 -7.66 12.55 10.68
CA THR A 430 -8.32 12.64 9.36
C THR A 430 -8.80 14.05 9.06
N ARG A 431 -9.50 14.68 10.02
CA ARG A 431 -10.01 16.05 9.85
C ARG A 431 -8.86 17.06 9.85
N GLN A 432 -7.91 16.94 10.79
CA GLN A 432 -6.82 17.90 10.92
C GLN A 432 -5.95 17.99 9.67
N ILE A 433 -5.64 16.84 9.05
CA ILE A 433 -4.93 16.82 7.76
C ILE A 433 -5.84 17.32 6.64
N GLY A 434 -7.13 16.96 6.66
CA GLY A 434 -8.13 17.47 5.74
C GLY A 434 -8.28 18.99 5.76
N ASP A 435 -8.15 19.64 6.93
CA ASP A 435 -8.22 21.10 7.08
C ASP A 435 -6.94 21.78 6.57
N GLN A 436 -5.78 21.13 6.69
CA GLN A 436 -4.49 21.65 6.20
C GLN A 436 -4.35 21.50 4.67
N TRP A 437 -4.66 20.32 4.15
CA TRP A 437 -4.55 19.98 2.72
C TRP A 437 -5.84 19.36 2.23
N ASN A 438 -6.88 20.16 2.03
CA ASN A 438 -8.20 19.64 1.70
C ASN A 438 -8.34 19.13 0.24
N PHE A 439 -7.76 17.95 -0.04
CA PHE A 439 -7.84 17.29 -1.35
C PHE A 439 -9.28 17.03 -1.81
N LYS A 440 -10.21 16.83 -0.86
CA LYS A 440 -11.63 16.67 -1.17
C LYS A 440 -12.25 17.97 -1.68
N MET A 441 -11.93 19.10 -1.07
CA MET A 441 -12.37 20.43 -1.52
C MET A 441 -11.84 20.75 -2.92
N THR A 442 -10.58 20.39 -3.22
CA THR A 442 -9.95 20.66 -4.52
C THR A 442 -10.09 19.52 -5.52
N GLY A 443 -10.90 18.49 -5.22
CA GLY A 443 -10.93 17.24 -5.98
C GLY A 443 -11.61 17.32 -7.35
N ARG A 444 -12.37 18.39 -7.63
CA ARG A 444 -13.12 18.60 -8.90
C ARG A 444 -13.90 17.36 -9.36
N TYR A 445 -14.52 16.64 -8.42
CA TYR A 445 -15.10 15.33 -8.69
C TYR A 445 -16.25 15.33 -9.71
N GLU A 446 -16.98 16.43 -9.83
CA GLU A 446 -18.00 16.62 -10.87
C GLU A 446 -17.39 16.54 -12.28
N MET A 447 -16.30 17.27 -12.52
CA MET A 447 -15.54 17.22 -13.78
C MET A 447 -15.07 15.79 -14.09
N TYR A 448 -14.47 15.11 -13.11
CA TYR A 448 -14.02 13.73 -13.29
C TYR A 448 -15.19 12.76 -13.54
N GLY A 449 -16.36 12.99 -12.95
CA GLY A 449 -17.57 12.22 -13.20
C GLY A 449 -18.02 12.31 -14.66
N GLU A 450 -18.04 13.52 -15.22
CA GLU A 450 -18.33 13.73 -16.64
C GLU A 450 -17.27 13.12 -17.56
N GLU A 451 -15.99 13.33 -17.26
CA GLU A 451 -14.88 12.81 -18.06
C GLU A 451 -14.86 11.27 -18.08
N LEU A 452 -15.06 10.63 -16.93
CA LEU A 452 -15.17 9.17 -16.85
C LEU A 452 -16.38 8.66 -17.65
N THR A 453 -17.53 9.33 -17.54
CA THR A 453 -18.74 8.98 -18.30
C THR A 453 -18.49 9.03 -19.81
N LYS A 454 -17.75 10.04 -20.29
CA LYS A 454 -17.34 10.15 -21.69
C LYS A 454 -16.32 9.08 -22.06
N ALA A 455 -15.34 8.80 -21.20
CA ALA A 455 -14.24 7.88 -21.45
C ALA A 455 -14.67 6.41 -21.58
N VAL A 456 -15.78 6.01 -20.97
CA VAL A 456 -16.30 4.63 -21.01
C VAL A 456 -17.24 4.35 -22.19
N GLN A 457 -17.53 5.34 -23.04
CA GLN A 457 -18.37 5.13 -24.22
C GLN A 457 -17.60 4.38 -25.32
N ASN A 458 -18.31 3.55 -26.10
CA ASN A 458 -17.72 2.75 -27.18
C ASN A 458 -17.09 3.60 -28.29
N ASP A 459 -17.55 4.83 -28.49
CA ASP A 459 -17.10 5.78 -29.51
C ASP A 459 -16.13 6.85 -28.94
N PHE A 460 -15.64 6.66 -27.72
CA PHE A 460 -14.73 7.60 -27.07
C PHE A 460 -13.49 7.88 -27.94
N LYS A 461 -13.26 9.17 -28.19
CA LYS A 461 -12.03 9.66 -28.83
C LYS A 461 -11.17 10.34 -27.77
N PRO A 462 -9.96 9.81 -27.47
CA PRO A 462 -9.05 10.45 -26.54
C PRO A 462 -8.73 11.88 -26.97
N ASN A 463 -8.66 12.79 -26.01
CA ASN A 463 -8.29 14.19 -26.24
C ASN A 463 -6.78 14.30 -26.55
N ILE A 464 -6.39 14.03 -27.80
CA ILE A 464 -5.01 14.05 -28.29
C ILE A 464 -4.85 15.18 -29.32
N ILE A 465 -3.96 16.12 -29.03
CA ILE A 465 -3.62 17.24 -29.92
C ILE A 465 -2.45 16.81 -30.82
N LYS A 466 -2.55 17.07 -32.13
CA LYS A 466 -1.52 16.75 -33.15
C LYS A 466 -1.04 18.03 -33.85
N GLU A 467 0.19 17.99 -34.37
CA GLU A 467 0.81 19.04 -35.19
C GLU A 467 0.13 19.21 -36.55
#